data_AF-A0A520B6R7-F1
#
_entry.id   AF-A0A520B6R7-F1
#
_cell.length_a   1.000
_cell.length_b   1.000
_cell.length_c   1.000
_cell.angle_alpha   90.00
_cell.angle_beta   90.00
_cell.angle_gamma   90.00
#
_symmetry.space_group_name_H-M   'P 1'
#
loop_
_entity.id
_entity.type
_entity.pdbx_description
1 polymer ?
#
loop_
_entity_poly.entity_id
_entity_poly.type
_entity_poly.pdbx_seq_one_letter_code
_entity_poly.pdbx_strand_id
1 'polypeptide(L)'
;MKRLWLVLAGAMALTACGKSVKGTYNMVNAPVPGVVATFGDKTFSLSSGASGNYEVSGDTVILSGMSLTGSYKIEGGKLVGDTYSFVPRDPNDTSPINQGPHQTNRAEKRSDYHQ
;
A
#
# COMPACT_ATOMS: atom_id res chain seq x y z
N MET A 1 -37.62 3.88 -35.58
CA MET A 1 -36.41 4.65 -35.20
C MET A 1 -35.59 3.80 -34.22
N LYS A 2 -34.58 3.06 -34.72
CA LYS A 2 -33.72 2.18 -33.91
C LYS A 2 -32.53 3.00 -33.43
N ARG A 3 -32.40 3.16 -32.11
CA ARG A 3 -31.31 3.88 -31.46
C ARG A 3 -30.03 3.04 -31.54
N LEU A 4 -29.14 3.43 -32.44
CA LEU A 4 -27.78 2.91 -32.54
C LEU A 4 -26.97 3.57 -31.43
N TRP A 5 -26.79 2.90 -30.30
CA TRP A 5 -25.84 3.33 -29.28
C TRP A 5 -24.44 3.07 -29.80
N LEU A 6 -23.72 4.16 -30.03
CA LEU A 6 -22.33 4.19 -30.47
C LEU A 6 -21.46 3.60 -29.37
N VAL A 7 -20.98 2.38 -29.62
CA VAL A 7 -19.82 1.79 -28.95
C VAL A 7 -18.59 2.56 -29.42
N LEU A 8 -17.87 3.24 -28.53
CA LEU A 8 -16.41 3.34 -28.49
C LEU A 8 -15.97 4.35 -27.43
N ALA A 9 -15.58 3.85 -26.26
CA ALA A 9 -14.62 4.54 -25.40
C ALA A 9 -13.57 3.52 -24.98
N GLY A 10 -12.83 3.03 -25.97
CA GLY A 10 -11.59 2.30 -25.74
C GLY A 10 -10.55 3.29 -25.22
N ALA A 11 -10.47 3.45 -23.90
CA ALA A 11 -9.34 4.13 -23.29
C ALA A 11 -8.10 3.28 -23.57
N MET A 12 -7.20 3.82 -24.39
CA MET A 12 -5.87 3.28 -24.60
C MET A 12 -5.18 3.22 -23.23
N ALA A 13 -5.09 2.03 -22.66
CA ALA A 13 -4.18 1.78 -21.57
C ALA A 13 -2.78 1.89 -22.16
N LEU A 14 -2.19 3.09 -22.07
CA LEU A 14 -0.76 3.26 -22.19
C LEU A 14 -0.16 2.45 -21.04
N THR A 15 0.15 1.19 -21.30
CA THR A 15 0.96 0.36 -20.42
C THR A 15 2.37 0.96 -20.43
N ALA A 16 2.55 2.03 -19.67
CA ALA A 16 3.85 2.40 -19.18
C ALA A 16 4.33 1.18 -18.39
N CYS A 17 5.26 0.42 -18.97
CA CYS A 17 5.91 -0.72 -18.34
C CYS A 17 6.91 -0.22 -17.27
N GLY A 18 6.47 0.71 -16.42
CA GLY A 18 7.15 1.11 -15.21
C GLY A 18 6.62 0.26 -14.07
N LYS A 19 7.49 -0.16 -13.15
CA LYS A 19 7.06 -0.87 -11.96
C LYS A 19 6.10 0.02 -11.17
N SER A 20 4.81 -0.33 -11.19
CA SER A 20 3.79 0.40 -10.45
C SER A 20 3.89 0.04 -8.98
N VAL A 21 3.88 1.06 -8.12
CA VAL A 21 3.82 0.91 -6.66
C VAL A 21 2.44 1.26 -6.11
N LYS A 22 1.46 1.48 -7.00
CA LYS A 22 0.07 1.78 -6.64
C LYS A 22 -0.52 0.63 -5.83
N GLY A 23 -1.15 0.95 -4.70
CA GLY A 23 -1.74 -0.06 -3.83
C GLY A 23 -1.84 0.38 -2.39
N THR A 24 -2.34 -0.53 -1.55
CA THR A 24 -2.46 -0.32 -0.10
C THR A 24 -1.43 -1.19 0.61
N TYR A 25 -0.73 -0.61 1.58
CA TYR A 25 0.38 -1.22 2.28
C TYR A 25 0.26 -1.03 3.79
N ASN A 26 0.66 -2.04 4.55
CA ASN A 26 0.90 -1.91 5.98
C ASN A 26 2.31 -1.34 6.18
N MET A 27 2.40 -0.25 6.94
CA MET A 27 3.67 0.29 7.39
C MET A 27 4.18 -0.56 8.57
N VAL A 28 5.36 -1.15 8.41
CA VAL A 28 6.00 -2.00 9.42
C VAL A 28 7.29 -1.35 9.93
N ASN A 29 7.71 -1.72 11.14
CA ASN A 29 8.83 -1.12 11.87
C ASN A 29 8.66 0.38 12.17
N ALA A 30 7.45 0.91 12.06
CA ALA A 30 7.14 2.29 12.46
C ALA A 30 6.95 2.39 13.98
N PRO A 31 7.22 3.57 14.59
CA PRO A 31 6.96 3.81 16.01
C PRO A 31 5.48 3.64 16.40
N VAL A 32 4.58 3.88 15.44
CA VAL A 32 3.14 3.73 15.61
C VAL A 32 2.69 2.50 14.81
N PRO A 33 2.22 1.43 15.46
CA PRO A 33 1.72 0.26 14.76
C PRO A 33 0.36 0.52 14.09
N GLY A 34 0.04 -0.30 13.08
CA GLY A 34 -1.26 -0.27 12.41
C GLY A 34 -1.44 0.89 11.42
N VAL A 35 -0.38 1.61 11.07
CA VAL A 35 -0.44 2.64 10.04
C VAL A 35 -0.52 2.00 8.65
N VAL A 36 -1.50 2.44 7.85
CA VAL A 36 -1.70 2.00 6.48
C VAL A 36 -1.32 3.13 5.54
N ALA A 37 -0.57 2.80 4.49
CA ALA A 37 -0.23 3.72 3.42
C ALA A 37 -0.95 3.34 2.13
N THR A 38 -1.57 4.31 1.48
CA THR A 38 -2.21 4.18 0.17
C THR A 38 -1.41 4.95 -0.85
N PHE A 39 -0.88 4.25 -1.85
CA PHE A 39 -0.14 4.82 -2.97
C PHE A 39 -1.08 4.94 -4.17
N GLY A 40 -1.32 6.17 -4.61
CA GLY A 40 -2.11 6.53 -5.78
C GLY A 40 -1.23 6.77 -7.01
N ASP A 41 -1.66 7.68 -7.89
CA ASP A 41 -0.86 8.11 -9.04
C ASP A 41 0.12 9.21 -8.60
N LYS A 42 1.38 8.81 -8.29
CA LYS A 42 2.48 9.70 -7.83
C LYS A 42 2.24 10.42 -6.51
N THR A 43 1.22 10.02 -5.77
CA THR A 43 0.88 10.55 -4.44
C THR A 43 0.71 9.41 -3.45
N PHE A 44 0.96 9.68 -2.17
CA PHE A 44 0.68 8.74 -1.09
C PHE A 44 -0.05 9.43 0.07
N SER A 45 -0.81 8.65 0.81
CA SER A 45 -1.48 9.07 2.04
C SER A 45 -1.35 7.97 3.10
N LEU A 46 -1.15 8.35 4.35
CA LEU A 46 -1.14 7.46 5.51
C LEU A 46 -2.44 7.62 6.31
N SER A 47 -2.88 6.53 6.94
CA SER A 47 -4.02 6.54 7.86
C SER A 47 -3.82 7.46 9.07
N SER A 48 -2.57 7.83 9.38
CA SER A 48 -2.22 8.80 10.43
C SER A 48 -2.46 10.26 10.01
N GLY A 49 -2.84 10.51 8.75
CA GLY A 49 -3.12 11.85 8.20
C GLY A 49 -1.95 12.47 7.45
N ALA A 50 -0.75 11.87 7.49
CA ALA A 50 0.38 12.31 6.67
C ALA A 50 0.15 11.99 5.19
N SER A 51 0.62 12.84 4.29
CA SER A 51 0.54 12.63 2.84
C SER A 51 1.67 13.33 2.11
N GLY A 52 1.83 13.00 0.83
CA GLY A 52 2.86 13.60 -0.01
C GLY A 52 2.88 13.04 -1.42
N ASN A 53 3.96 13.35 -2.11
CA ASN A 53 4.25 12.88 -3.46
C ASN A 53 5.29 11.76 -3.43
N TYR A 54 5.34 10.97 -4.48
CA TYR A 54 6.43 10.03 -4.67
C TYR A 54 6.87 9.96 -6.13
N GLU A 55 8.12 9.58 -6.33
CA GLU A 55 8.71 9.29 -7.63
C GLU A 55 9.29 7.88 -7.64
N VAL A 56 9.22 7.21 -8.79
CA VAL A 56 9.83 5.88 -8.99
C VAL A 56 10.95 6.03 -10.00
N SER A 57 12.16 5.61 -9.60
CA SER A 57 13.36 5.62 -10.43
C SER A 57 14.02 4.24 -10.36
N GLY A 58 13.86 3.45 -11.42
CA GLY A 58 14.28 2.05 -11.43
C GLY A 58 13.57 1.22 -10.37
N ASP A 59 14.34 0.60 -9.46
CA ASP A 59 13.83 -0.17 -8.32
C ASP A 59 13.77 0.67 -7.02
N THR A 60 13.85 2.00 -7.11
CA THR A 60 13.78 2.89 -5.95
C THR A 60 12.54 3.79 -6.01
N VAL A 61 11.86 3.96 -4.88
CA VAL A 61 10.78 4.91 -4.66
C VAL A 61 11.27 6.00 -3.73
N ILE A 62 11.08 7.26 -4.10
CA ILE A 62 11.45 8.41 -3.30
C ILE A 62 10.15 9.05 -2.81
N LEU A 63 9.95 9.09 -1.49
CA LEU A 63 8.82 9.77 -0.86
C LEU A 63 9.20 11.20 -0.48
N SER A 64 8.29 12.11 -0.82
CA SER A 64 8.40 13.54 -0.57
C SER A 64 7.09 14.03 0.05
N GLY A 65 6.93 13.86 1.35
CA GLY A 65 5.81 14.38 2.14
C GLY A 65 6.28 15.15 3.36
N MET A 66 5.41 16.01 3.90
CA MET A 66 5.74 16.90 5.02
C MET A 66 6.15 16.15 6.30
N SER A 67 5.56 14.98 6.54
CA SER A 67 5.83 14.14 7.72
C SER A 67 6.55 12.84 7.39
N LEU A 68 6.79 12.57 6.10
CA LEU A 68 7.35 11.31 5.64
C LEU A 68 8.19 11.55 4.38
N THR A 69 9.50 11.47 4.52
CA THR A 69 10.44 11.51 3.41
C THR A 69 11.41 10.34 3.49
N GLY A 70 11.89 9.85 2.35
CA GLY A 70 12.85 8.76 2.32
C GLY A 70 12.95 8.07 0.98
N SER A 71 13.97 7.22 0.84
CA SER A 71 14.15 6.34 -0.33
C SER A 71 13.87 4.90 0.07
N TYR A 72 13.12 4.18 -0.76
CA TYR A 72 12.70 2.79 -0.50
C TYR A 72 13.03 1.93 -1.72
N LYS A 73 13.63 0.76 -1.50
CA LYS A 73 13.86 -0.23 -2.55
C LYS A 73 12.61 -1.06 -2.78
N ILE A 74 12.30 -1.36 -4.04
CA ILE A 74 11.22 -2.25 -4.44
C ILE A 74 11.74 -3.69 -4.37
N GLU A 75 11.28 -4.47 -3.40
CA GLU A 75 11.70 -5.86 -3.21
C GLU A 75 10.48 -6.79 -3.08
N GLY A 76 10.20 -7.57 -4.13
CA GLY A 76 9.08 -8.53 -4.12
C GLY A 76 7.71 -7.88 -3.87
N GLY A 77 7.50 -6.67 -4.37
CA GLY A 77 6.28 -5.88 -4.16
C GLY A 77 6.26 -5.12 -2.82
N LYS A 78 7.30 -5.20 -2.00
CA LYS A 78 7.47 -4.38 -0.79
C LYS A 78 8.29 -3.14 -1.10
N LEU A 79 8.12 -2.10 -0.29
CA LEU A 79 9.00 -0.94 -0.28
C LEU A 79 9.85 -1.01 1.00
N VAL A 80 11.14 -1.25 0.86
CA VAL A 80 12.07 -1.43 1.97
C VAL A 80 12.89 -0.17 2.15
N GLY A 81 12.68 0.53 3.27
CA GLY A 81 13.47 1.71 3.66
C GLY A 81 14.24 1.44 4.94
N ASP A 82 15.20 2.32 5.26
CA ASP A 82 16.08 2.17 6.42
C ASP A 82 15.32 2.17 7.75
N THR A 83 14.35 3.08 7.90
CA THR A 83 13.62 3.26 9.17
C THR A 83 12.32 2.45 9.22
N TYR A 84 11.61 2.38 8.11
CA TYR A 84 10.32 1.68 8.02
C TYR A 84 10.15 1.09 6.63
N SER A 85 9.31 0.07 6.53
CA SER A 85 9.00 -0.62 5.28
C SER A 85 7.50 -0.66 5.05
N PHE A 86 7.10 -0.78 3.78
CA PHE A 86 5.72 -0.93 3.36
C PHE A 86 5.53 -2.31 2.75
N VAL A 87 4.68 -3.12 3.37
CA VAL A 87 4.34 -4.47 2.91
C VAL A 87 2.94 -4.43 2.31
N PRO A 88 2.70 -5.04 1.13
CA PRO A 88 1.37 -5.10 0.54
C PRO A 88 0.35 -5.59 1.56
N ARG A 89 -0.74 -4.83 1.70
CA ARG A 89 -1.84 -5.20 2.57
C ARG A 89 -2.73 -6.19 1.84
N ASP A 90 -3.15 -7.26 2.52
CA ASP A 90 -4.14 -8.18 1.96
C ASP A 90 -5.45 -7.41 1.71
N PRO A 91 -6.07 -7.51 0.52
CA PRO A 91 -7.27 -6.75 0.18
C PRO A 91 -8.50 -7.13 1.03
N ASN A 92 -8.48 -8.29 1.70
CA ASN A 92 -9.51 -8.75 2.63
C ASN A 92 -9.17 -8.42 4.09
N ASP A 93 -8.03 -7.78 4.37
CA ASP A 93 -7.64 -7.39 5.72
C ASP A 93 -8.47 -6.18 6.21
N THR A 94 -9.48 -6.47 7.02
CA THR A 94 -10.35 -5.49 7.67
C THR A 94 -9.84 -5.04 9.04
N SER A 95 -8.59 -5.35 9.41
CA SER A 95 -8.03 -4.96 10.72
C SER A 95 -8.06 -3.45 10.88
N PRO A 96 -8.43 -2.91 12.06
CA PRO A 96 -8.58 -1.48 12.22
C PRO A 96 -7.28 -0.71 11.94
N ILE A 97 -7.38 0.41 11.23
CA ILE A 97 -6.27 1.33 10.99
C ILE A 97 -5.96 2.12 12.26
N ASN A 98 -4.67 2.30 12.58
CA ASN A 98 -4.18 3.00 13.77
C ASN A 98 -4.63 2.39 15.12
N GLN A 99 -4.55 1.07 15.28
CA GLN A 99 -4.60 0.52 16.64
C GLN A 99 -3.29 0.87 17.35
N GLY A 100 -3.32 1.90 18.20
CA GLY A 100 -2.30 2.11 19.22
C GLY A 100 -1.98 0.79 19.94
N PRO A 101 -0.77 0.65 20.52
CA PRO A 101 -0.02 -0.60 20.68
C PRO A 101 -0.94 -1.82 20.81
N HIS A 102 -1.27 -2.44 19.67
CA HIS A 102 -2.07 -3.64 19.68
C HIS A 102 -1.16 -4.77 20.15
N GLN A 103 -1.37 -5.19 21.40
CA GLN A 103 -0.77 -6.38 21.95
C GLN A 103 -1.01 -7.53 20.97
N THR A 104 0.08 -8.12 20.52
CA THR A 104 0.13 -9.34 19.75
C THR A 104 -0.47 -10.49 20.56
N ASN A 105 -1.78 -10.68 20.48
CA ASN A 105 -2.36 -11.98 20.81
C ASN A 105 -2.13 -12.93 19.63
N ARG A 106 -0.92 -13.48 19.67
CA ARG A 106 -0.44 -14.66 18.98
C ARG A 106 -1.52 -15.76 19.00
N ALA A 107 -1.92 -16.17 17.79
CA ALA A 107 -2.52 -17.45 17.42
C ALA A 107 -2.96 -18.41 18.55
N GLU A 108 -4.27 -18.52 18.79
CA GLU A 108 -4.86 -19.78 19.27
C GLU A 108 -5.69 -20.38 18.14
N LYS A 109 -4.99 -21.00 17.19
CA LYS A 109 -5.62 -22.02 16.33
C LYS A 109 -5.79 -23.26 17.20
N ARG A 110 -6.86 -23.30 18.01
CA ARG A 110 -7.35 -24.55 18.60
C ARG A 110 -7.78 -25.44 17.45
N SER A 111 -6.87 -26.32 17.05
CA SER A 111 -7.22 -27.47 16.23
C SER A 111 -7.97 -28.43 17.14
N ASP A 112 -9.27 -28.58 16.88
CA ASP A 112 -9.99 -29.80 17.19
C ASP A 112 -9.13 -31.01 16.80
N TYR A 113 -8.87 -31.90 17.75
CA TYR A 113 -8.57 -33.29 17.47
C TYR A 113 -9.26 -34.16 18.51
N HIS A 114 -10.23 -34.92 18.00
CA HIS A 114 -10.85 -36.08 18.62
C HIS A 114 -9.82 -37.01 19.29
N GLN A 115 -10.11 -37.40 20.54
CA GLN A 115 -10.20 -38.80 20.93
C GLN A 115 -11.03 -38.96 22.21
#